data_AF-A0A832P486-F1
#
_entry.id   AF-A0A832P486-F1
#
_cell.length_a   1.000
_cell.length_b   1.000
_cell.length_c   1.000
_cell.angle_alpha   90.00
_cell.angle_beta   90.00
_cell.angle_gamma   90.00
#
_symmetry.space_group_name_H-M   'P 1'
#
loop_
_entity.id
_entity.type
_entity.pdbx_description
1 polymer ?
#
loop_
_entity_poly.entity_id
_entity_poly.type
_entity_poly.pdbx_seq_one_letter_code
_entity_poly.pdbx_strand_id
1 'polypeptide(L)'
;MKLKFKHQKFQEEAAKAVCDVFAGQPCLSDINYLIDRGDSKGQGEIYDFTGFKNHKIVPQLTDEMILENIRKIQRTHQIPPSSALEGRYNLTIEMETGTGKTYTYIKTMYELNKRYGWSKFIIVVPSIAIREGVNKSFQITQEHFTEDYNKKIQYFIYNSSQLTEIDRFASDNSLNVMIINAQAFNARGKDARRIYMKLDSFRSRRPIDVIAKTNPILVIDEPQSVEGKQTKENLKGFNPLFTLRYSATHKKDSLYNLIYRLDAMEAYNKKLVKKIAVKGIAQTGTTGTEGYLYLEGINLFKDKSPTANLGFEVKQAGGVKAVVRKVEIGHNLYDRAGSLEQYRDGFTVTAIDGRDNSITFQNGIKLFAGDVKGAVNEQQLRRIQIRETILSHIERERMLYFRGIKVLSLFFIDEVAK
;
A
#
# COMPACT_ATOMS: atom_id res chain seq x y z
N MET A 1 0.04 -9.10 22.33
CA MET A 1 1.35 -9.22 21.65
C MET A 1 1.93 -7.81 21.51
N LYS A 2 3.04 -7.48 22.18
CA LYS A 2 3.74 -6.20 21.95
C LYS A 2 4.65 -6.35 20.74
N LEU A 3 4.52 -5.45 19.77
CA LEU A 3 5.40 -5.43 18.59
C LEU A 3 6.77 -4.88 19.02
N LYS A 4 7.85 -5.54 18.58
CA LYS A 4 9.22 -5.02 18.73
C LYS A 4 9.61 -4.34 17.42
N PHE A 5 9.80 -3.03 17.45
CA PHE A 5 10.28 -2.29 16.29
C PHE A 5 11.80 -2.40 16.20
N LYS A 6 12.32 -2.33 14.98
CA LYS A 6 13.75 -2.32 14.69
C LYS A 6 14.06 -1.06 13.90
N HIS A 7 15.13 -0.38 14.25
CA HIS A 7 15.62 0.73 13.43
C HIS A 7 16.20 0.18 12.14
N GLN A 8 15.61 0.59 11.03
CA GLN A 8 16.09 0.26 9.70
C GLN A 8 16.82 1.46 9.12
N LYS A 9 18.05 1.25 8.65
CA LYS A 9 18.92 2.32 8.13
C LYS A 9 18.26 3.11 6.99
N PHE A 10 17.59 2.43 6.07
CA PHE A 10 16.94 3.07 4.93
C PHE A 10 15.79 4.02 5.33
N GLN A 11 15.09 3.72 6.44
CA GLN A 11 14.03 4.60 6.97
C GLN A 11 14.62 5.86 7.60
N GLU A 12 15.79 5.72 8.25
CA GLU A 12 16.53 6.86 8.78
C GLU A 12 17.14 7.72 7.69
N GLU A 13 17.69 7.11 6.65
CA GLU A 13 18.22 7.82 5.48
C GLU A 13 17.11 8.63 4.78
N ALA A 14 15.91 8.07 4.60
CA ALA A 14 14.78 8.77 4.02
C ALA A 14 14.33 9.97 4.88
N ALA A 15 14.20 9.79 6.21
CA ALA A 15 13.84 10.88 7.13
C ALA A 15 14.92 11.97 7.17
N LYS A 16 16.20 11.57 7.14
CA LYS A 16 17.34 12.47 7.08
C LYS A 16 17.35 13.26 5.78
N ALA A 17 17.12 12.63 4.63
CA ALA A 17 17.05 13.30 3.34
C ALA A 17 16.00 14.42 3.35
N VAL A 18 14.82 14.19 3.92
CA VAL A 18 13.80 15.25 4.08
C VAL A 18 14.31 16.41 4.94
N CYS A 19 14.96 16.11 6.07
CA CYS A 19 15.45 17.14 6.97
C CYS A 19 16.58 17.96 6.34
N ASP A 20 17.50 17.30 5.64
CA ASP A 20 18.70 17.92 5.07
C ASP A 20 18.35 18.90 3.93
N VAL A 21 17.16 18.79 3.30
CA VAL A 21 16.65 19.80 2.34
C VAL A 21 16.62 21.19 2.98
N PHE A 22 16.25 21.26 4.25
CA PHE A 22 16.11 22.50 5.01
C PHE A 22 17.34 22.79 5.91
N ALA A 23 18.48 22.16 5.63
CA ALA A 23 19.71 22.44 6.37
C ALA A 23 20.04 23.94 6.30
N GLY A 24 20.23 24.55 7.47
CA GLY A 24 20.37 26.01 7.63
C GLY A 24 19.16 26.67 8.29
N GLN A 25 18.01 25.99 8.38
CA GLN A 25 16.89 26.44 9.20
C GLN A 25 17.24 26.31 10.69
N PRO A 26 17.15 27.38 11.50
CA PRO A 26 17.36 27.29 12.94
C PRO A 26 16.19 26.60 13.65
N CYS A 27 16.49 25.93 14.76
CA CYS A 27 15.46 25.47 15.69
C CYS A 27 14.93 26.66 16.48
N LEU A 28 13.86 27.29 15.97
CA LEU A 28 13.17 28.36 16.66
C LEU A 28 12.18 27.72 17.64
N SER A 29 12.63 27.47 18.87
CA SER A 29 11.80 27.00 19.98
C SER A 29 10.95 28.12 20.60
N ASP A 30 11.19 29.37 20.22
CA ASP A 30 10.52 30.51 20.81
C ASP A 30 9.03 30.50 20.47
N ILE A 31 8.25 30.31 21.53
CA ILE A 31 6.81 30.19 21.54
C ILE A 31 6.21 31.53 21.11
N ASN A 32 6.00 31.72 19.81
CA ASN A 32 5.20 32.82 19.29
C ASN A 32 3.72 32.47 19.48
N TYR A 33 3.24 32.62 20.73
CA TYR A 33 1.84 32.53 21.08
C TYR A 33 1.20 33.92 20.93
N LEU A 34 0.33 34.08 19.92
CA LEU A 34 -0.50 35.27 19.76
C LEU A 34 -1.86 35.03 20.44
N ILE A 35 -2.27 35.95 21.31
CA ILE A 35 -3.56 35.93 22.03
C ILE A 35 -4.53 36.85 21.31
N ASP A 36 -5.71 36.35 20.93
CA ASP A 36 -6.86 37.13 20.48
C ASP A 36 -7.84 37.30 21.65
N ARG A 37 -8.41 38.50 21.78
CA ARG A 37 -9.46 38.84 22.76
C ARG A 37 -10.88 38.55 22.24
N GLY A 38 -11.03 38.05 21.02
CA GLY A 38 -12.31 37.79 20.40
C GLY A 38 -13.04 39.08 20.01
N ASP A 39 -13.93 38.97 19.02
CA ASP A 39 -14.73 40.11 18.57
C ASP A 39 -15.82 40.43 19.61
N SER A 40 -15.56 41.44 20.42
CA SER A 40 -16.51 41.90 21.44
C SER A 40 -17.32 43.12 20.99
N LYS A 41 -16.99 43.79 19.87
CA LYS A 41 -17.63 45.09 19.52
C LYS A 41 -17.65 45.48 18.03
N GLY A 42 -17.63 44.55 17.08
CA GLY A 42 -18.03 44.86 15.69
C GLY A 42 -17.31 46.04 15.03
N GLN A 43 -16.04 46.27 15.36
CA GLN A 43 -15.17 47.20 14.65
C GLN A 43 -14.15 46.41 13.84
N GLY A 44 -14.09 46.75 12.55
CA GLY A 44 -13.32 46.04 11.55
C GLY A 44 -11.81 46.07 11.79
N GLU A 45 -11.21 44.93 11.44
CA GLU A 45 -9.79 44.67 11.19
C GLU A 45 -8.81 44.90 12.35
N ILE A 46 -8.34 43.81 12.96
CA ILE A 46 -6.99 43.25 12.77
C ILE A 46 -6.99 41.78 13.22
N TYR A 47 -6.49 40.90 12.35
CA TYR A 47 -6.49 39.45 12.48
C TYR A 47 -5.36 38.95 13.41
N ASP A 48 -5.65 38.72 14.69
CA ASP A 48 -4.74 37.95 15.56
C ASP A 48 -5.10 36.46 15.54
N PHE A 49 -4.13 35.64 15.13
CA PHE A 49 -4.27 34.18 15.15
C PHE A 49 -4.06 33.66 16.57
N THR A 50 -5.09 33.07 17.17
CA THR A 50 -4.96 32.26 18.38
C THR A 50 -4.34 30.91 18.03
N GLY A 51 -3.06 30.72 18.30
CA GLY A 51 -2.49 29.38 18.26
C GLY A 51 -1.00 29.28 17.96
N PHE A 52 -0.51 28.05 18.04
CA PHE A 52 0.84 27.66 17.67
C PHE A 52 0.88 27.37 16.17
N LYS A 53 1.91 27.90 15.51
CA LYS A 53 2.17 27.68 14.09
C LYS A 53 3.60 27.23 13.88
N ASN A 54 3.83 26.48 12.81
CA ASN A 54 5.18 26.22 12.36
C ASN A 54 5.84 27.55 11.96
N HIS A 55 7.07 27.77 12.42
CA HIS A 55 7.90 28.87 11.96
C HIS A 55 8.11 28.75 10.44
N LYS A 56 8.01 29.87 9.73
CA LYS A 56 8.30 29.89 8.30
C LYS A 56 9.79 29.60 8.07
N ILE A 57 10.10 29.13 6.87
CA ILE A 57 11.48 29.01 6.42
C ILE A 57 12.12 30.41 6.50
N VAL A 58 13.31 30.48 7.10
CA VAL A 58 14.00 31.77 7.32
C VAL A 58 14.39 32.40 5.97
N PRO A 59 14.33 33.73 5.83
CA PRO A 59 14.63 34.40 4.55
C PRO A 59 16.05 34.12 4.02
N GLN A 60 16.99 33.79 4.92
CA GLN A 60 18.35 33.42 4.57
C GLN A 60 18.44 32.08 3.84
N LEU A 61 17.45 31.21 3.99
CA LEU A 61 17.39 29.93 3.29
C LEU A 61 16.59 30.13 1.99
N THR A 62 17.25 30.69 0.98
CA THR A 62 16.63 31.04 -0.31
C THR A 62 16.25 29.79 -1.12
N ASP A 63 15.37 29.97 -2.10
CA ASP A 63 14.96 28.89 -3.02
C ASP A 63 16.19 28.26 -3.74
N GLU A 64 17.24 29.05 -4.06
CA GLU A 64 18.49 28.57 -4.64
C GLU A 64 19.30 27.70 -3.67
N MET A 65 19.39 28.11 -2.39
CA MET A 65 20.09 27.32 -1.37
C MET A 65 19.38 25.99 -1.12
N ILE A 66 18.05 26.00 -1.08
CA ILE A 66 17.25 24.77 -0.94
C ILE A 66 17.43 23.87 -2.16
N LEU A 67 17.46 24.44 -3.37
CA LEU A 67 17.73 23.67 -4.58
C LEU A 67 19.13 23.04 -4.55
N GLU A 68 20.15 23.74 -4.06
CA GLU A 68 21.49 23.15 -3.92
C GLU A 68 21.53 22.05 -2.84
N ASN A 69 20.81 22.23 -1.72
CA ASN A 69 20.64 21.17 -0.72
C ASN A 69 20.00 19.91 -1.35
N ILE A 70 18.93 20.09 -2.12
CA ILE A 70 18.25 19.01 -2.87
C ILE A 70 19.24 18.32 -3.82
N ARG A 71 20.00 19.08 -4.62
CA ARG A 71 20.98 18.51 -5.55
C ARG A 71 22.07 17.73 -4.84
N LYS A 72 22.55 18.21 -3.69
CA LYS A 72 23.53 17.48 -2.86
C LYS A 72 22.98 16.14 -2.36
N ILE A 73 21.73 16.13 -1.90
CA ILE A 73 21.02 14.92 -1.47
C ILE A 73 20.86 13.97 -2.66
N GLN A 74 20.41 14.47 -3.81
CA GLN A 74 20.23 13.68 -5.03
C GLN A 74 21.54 13.02 -5.48
N ARG A 75 22.64 13.76 -5.53
CA ARG A 75 23.98 13.20 -5.83
C ARG A 75 24.36 12.09 -4.84
N THR A 76 24.10 12.29 -3.55
CA THR A 76 24.39 11.30 -2.49
C THR A 76 23.57 10.01 -2.67
N HIS A 77 22.31 10.14 -3.08
CA HIS A 77 21.40 9.01 -3.33
C HIS A 77 21.41 8.50 -4.78
N GLN A 78 22.36 8.93 -5.61
CA GLN A 78 22.46 8.54 -7.03
C GLN A 78 21.18 8.83 -7.85
N ILE A 79 20.50 9.92 -7.48
CA ILE A 79 19.33 10.46 -8.20
C ILE A 79 19.82 11.56 -9.14
N PRO A 80 19.32 11.64 -10.39
CA PRO A 80 19.63 12.74 -11.30
C PRO A 80 19.31 14.10 -10.66
N PRO A 81 20.26 15.06 -10.62
CA PRO A 81 20.03 16.37 -10.01
C PRO A 81 18.91 17.16 -10.70
N SER A 82 18.04 17.81 -9.90
CA SER A 82 16.96 18.66 -10.42
C SER A 82 17.51 19.92 -11.11
N SER A 83 16.92 20.28 -12.25
CA SER A 83 17.23 21.53 -12.96
C SER A 83 16.66 22.75 -12.25
N ALA A 84 15.45 22.64 -11.69
CA ALA A 84 14.74 23.70 -10.97
C ALA A 84 13.96 23.12 -9.77
N LEU A 85 13.45 24.01 -8.92
CA LEU A 85 12.62 23.67 -7.76
C LEU A 85 11.14 23.51 -8.18
N GLU A 86 10.75 22.30 -8.56
CA GLU A 86 9.41 22.01 -9.07
C GLU A 86 8.33 22.14 -7.99
N GLY A 87 7.24 22.83 -8.30
CA GLY A 87 6.04 22.93 -7.44
C GLY A 87 6.26 23.54 -6.05
N ARG A 88 7.36 24.28 -5.85
CA ARG A 88 7.86 24.94 -4.62
C ARG A 88 7.73 24.12 -3.33
N TYR A 89 8.87 23.64 -2.83
CA TYR A 89 8.99 22.77 -1.65
C TYR A 89 8.06 21.56 -1.66
N ASN A 90 7.88 20.97 -2.85
CA ASN A 90 7.15 19.73 -3.01
C ASN A 90 8.15 18.58 -3.16
N LEU A 91 8.34 17.80 -2.09
CA LEU A 91 9.37 16.78 -2.00
C LEU A 91 8.78 15.40 -2.23
N THR A 92 9.41 14.64 -3.11
CA THR A 92 9.01 13.29 -3.48
C THR A 92 9.95 12.28 -2.82
N ILE A 93 9.37 11.33 -2.10
CA ILE A 93 10.03 10.22 -1.43
C ILE A 93 9.46 8.92 -2.01
N GLU A 94 10.31 8.16 -2.68
CA GLU A 94 9.93 6.88 -3.29
C GLU A 94 10.39 5.74 -2.39
N MET A 95 9.45 4.89 -1.97
CA MET A 95 9.68 3.77 -1.07
C MET A 95 8.79 2.60 -1.45
N GLU A 96 9.39 1.46 -1.74
CA GLU A 96 8.65 0.25 -2.11
C GLU A 96 7.63 -0.17 -1.04
N THR A 97 6.53 -0.78 -1.49
CA THR A 97 5.50 -1.35 -0.64
C THR A 97 6.08 -2.39 0.31
N GLY A 98 5.64 -2.36 1.57
CA GLY A 98 6.14 -3.27 2.60
C GLY A 98 7.47 -2.84 3.26
N THR A 99 8.09 -1.73 2.84
CA THR A 99 9.31 -1.19 3.49
C THR A 99 9.02 -0.28 4.69
N GLY A 100 7.75 -0.04 5.02
CA GLY A 100 7.36 0.75 6.19
C GLY A 100 7.31 2.26 5.95
N LYS A 101 6.68 2.69 4.85
CA LYS A 101 6.43 4.10 4.52
C LYS A 101 5.81 4.89 5.68
N THR A 102 4.76 4.33 6.30
CA THR A 102 4.07 4.94 7.43
C THR A 102 4.97 5.19 8.63
N TYR A 103 5.76 4.19 9.01
CA TYR A 103 6.76 4.36 10.07
C TYR A 103 7.76 5.47 9.72
N THR A 104 8.17 5.53 8.45
CA THR A 104 9.16 6.50 7.97
C THR A 104 8.64 7.93 8.06
N TYR A 105 7.43 8.24 7.57
CA TYR A 105 6.95 9.62 7.69
C TYR A 105 6.61 10.02 9.14
N ILE A 106 6.26 9.08 10.02
CA ILE A 106 6.12 9.37 11.46
C ILE A 106 7.49 9.73 12.04
N LYS A 107 8.54 8.95 11.72
CA LYS A 107 9.93 9.27 12.10
C LYS A 107 10.35 10.64 11.56
N THR A 108 10.01 10.95 10.30
CA THR A 108 10.29 12.25 9.68
C THR A 108 9.65 13.41 10.45
N MET A 109 8.42 13.25 10.96
CA MET A 109 7.78 14.28 11.79
C MET A 109 8.54 14.55 13.09
N TYR A 110 9.01 13.49 13.77
CA TYR A 110 9.85 13.63 14.96
C TYR A 110 11.20 14.28 14.64
N GLU A 111 11.86 13.89 13.56
CA GLU A 111 13.15 14.47 13.13
C GLU A 111 13.01 15.95 12.77
N LEU A 112 11.97 16.33 12.01
CA LEU A 112 11.68 17.73 11.68
C LEU A 112 11.38 18.56 12.93
N ASN A 113 10.64 17.98 13.89
CA ASN A 113 10.40 18.64 15.17
C ASN A 113 11.68 18.84 15.97
N LYS A 114 12.52 17.80 16.05
CA LYS A 114 13.79 17.82 16.78
C LYS A 114 14.77 18.86 16.21
N ARG A 115 14.86 18.96 14.88
CA ARG A 115 15.83 19.83 14.20
C ARG A 115 15.34 21.28 14.04
N TYR A 116 14.05 21.48 13.78
CA TYR A 116 13.52 22.78 13.36
C TYR A 116 12.35 23.29 14.21
N GLY A 117 11.89 22.50 15.18
CA GLY A 117 10.76 22.87 16.06
C GLY A 117 9.38 22.74 15.41
N TRP A 118 9.28 22.34 14.14
CA TRP A 118 7.99 22.19 13.45
C TRP A 118 7.11 21.13 14.10
N SER A 119 5.87 21.49 14.40
CA SER A 119 4.96 20.72 15.25
C SER A 119 3.58 20.49 14.64
N LYS A 120 3.25 21.11 13.50
CA LYS A 120 1.91 21.01 12.87
C LYS A 120 1.98 20.24 11.56
N PHE A 121 1.32 19.09 11.51
CA PHE A 121 1.33 18.20 10.35
C PHE A 121 -0.08 17.77 9.96
N ILE A 122 -0.29 17.57 8.66
CA ILE A 122 -1.54 17.03 8.11
C ILE A 122 -1.17 15.84 7.21
N ILE A 123 -1.75 14.67 7.48
CA ILE A 123 -1.61 13.49 6.63
C ILE A 123 -2.87 13.35 5.78
N VAL A 124 -2.68 13.30 4.46
CA VAL A 124 -3.74 13.08 3.48
C VAL A 124 -3.60 11.68 2.90
N VAL A 125 -4.66 10.88 3.04
CA VAL A 125 -4.71 9.49 2.56
C VAL A 125 -5.85 9.30 1.54
N PRO A 126 -5.80 8.29 0.65
CA PRO A 126 -6.81 8.16 -0.40
C PRO A 126 -8.12 7.54 0.09
N SER A 127 -8.10 6.67 1.10
CA SER A 127 -9.27 5.89 1.52
C SER A 127 -9.44 5.81 3.04
N ILE A 128 -10.65 5.44 3.48
CA ILE A 128 -10.97 5.20 4.89
C ILE A 128 -10.13 4.04 5.44
N ALA A 129 -9.97 2.96 4.68
CA ALA A 129 -9.17 1.80 5.11
C ALA A 129 -7.70 2.18 5.38
N ILE A 130 -7.10 3.00 4.51
CA ILE A 130 -5.73 3.49 4.72
C ILE A 130 -5.70 4.45 5.91
N ARG A 131 -6.71 5.32 6.07
CA ARG A 131 -6.84 6.21 7.24
C ARG A 131 -6.82 5.45 8.56
N GLU A 132 -7.58 4.35 8.66
CA GLU A 132 -7.59 3.49 9.84
C GLU A 132 -6.25 2.78 10.05
N GLY A 133 -5.60 2.33 8.96
CA GLY A 133 -4.25 1.75 9.02
C GLY A 133 -3.20 2.74 9.54
N VAL A 134 -3.25 4.00 9.12
CA VAL A 134 -2.37 5.08 9.61
C VAL A 134 -2.64 5.38 11.07
N ASN A 135 -3.91 5.55 11.46
CA ASN A 135 -4.32 5.74 12.85
C ASN A 135 -3.81 4.60 13.74
N LYS A 136 -3.96 3.34 13.29
CA LYS A 136 -3.42 2.18 14.00
C LYS A 136 -1.90 2.19 14.09
N SER A 137 -1.22 2.66 13.04
CA SER A 137 0.24 2.79 13.02
C SER A 137 0.75 3.79 14.07
N PHE A 138 0.06 4.93 14.25
CA PHE A 138 0.35 5.85 15.35
C PHE A 138 0.18 5.19 16.71
N GLN A 139 -0.91 4.46 16.93
CA GLN A 139 -1.16 3.75 18.20
C GLN A 139 -0.05 2.76 18.54
N ILE A 140 0.33 1.89 17.58
CA ILE A 140 1.30 0.83 17.84
C ILE A 140 2.74 1.34 17.97
N THR A 141 3.08 2.44 17.30
CA THR A 141 4.45 3.01 17.32
C THR A 141 4.65 4.07 18.41
N GLN A 142 3.60 4.47 19.13
CA GLN A 142 3.68 5.56 20.09
C GLN A 142 4.68 5.30 21.22
N GLU A 143 4.65 4.12 21.86
CA GLU A 143 5.61 3.75 22.91
C GLU A 143 7.04 3.82 22.37
N HIS A 144 7.30 3.15 21.24
CA HIS A 144 8.60 3.10 20.55
C HIS A 144 9.18 4.50 20.29
N PHE A 145 8.41 5.39 19.65
CA PHE A 145 8.91 6.74 19.37
C PHE A 145 8.97 7.65 20.61
N THR A 146 8.17 7.38 21.63
CA THR A 146 8.29 8.11 22.91
C THR A 146 9.62 7.79 23.57
N GLU A 147 10.06 6.53 23.54
CA GLU A 147 11.37 6.12 24.05
C GLU A 147 12.51 6.76 23.23
N ASP A 148 12.39 6.81 21.90
CA ASP A 148 13.42 7.40 21.01
C ASP A 148 13.57 8.93 21.16
N TYR A 149 12.46 9.65 21.30
CA TYR A 149 12.42 11.12 21.20
C TYR A 149 11.99 11.85 22.48
N ASN A 150 11.63 11.11 23.54
CA ASN A 150 11.06 11.66 24.78
C ASN A 150 9.86 12.59 24.55
N LYS A 151 9.10 12.34 23.48
CA LYS A 151 7.97 13.18 23.06
C LYS A 151 6.89 12.32 22.44
N LYS A 152 5.63 12.73 22.61
CA LYS A 152 4.46 12.07 22.02
C LYS A 152 3.84 12.95 20.95
N ILE A 153 3.50 12.33 19.82
CA ILE A 153 2.59 12.92 18.84
C ILE A 153 1.16 12.83 19.37
N GLN A 154 0.48 13.97 19.43
CA GLN A 154 -0.97 14.07 19.50
C GLN A 154 -1.53 13.93 18.09
N TYR A 155 -2.47 13.01 17.88
CA TYR A 155 -3.05 12.77 16.56
C TYR A 155 -4.55 12.55 16.66
N PHE A 156 -5.27 12.96 15.61
CA PHE A 156 -6.71 12.74 15.50
C PHE A 156 -7.12 12.57 14.04
N ILE A 157 -8.28 11.94 13.84
CA ILE A 157 -8.93 11.82 12.54
C ILE A 157 -9.83 13.04 12.36
N TYR A 158 -9.68 13.74 11.24
CA TYR A 158 -10.56 14.86 10.91
C TYR A 158 -12.02 14.40 10.81
N ASN A 159 -12.89 15.12 11.52
CA ASN A 159 -14.32 14.93 11.48
C ASN A 159 -15.03 16.30 11.50
N SER A 160 -15.89 16.56 10.51
CA SER A 160 -16.60 17.84 10.35
C SER A 160 -17.57 18.16 11.48
N SER A 161 -17.97 17.18 12.29
CA SER A 161 -18.80 17.40 13.48
C SER A 161 -17.98 17.69 14.75
N GLN A 162 -16.69 17.33 14.78
CA GLN A 162 -15.81 17.47 15.95
C GLN A 162 -14.81 18.62 15.77
N LEU A 163 -15.34 19.85 15.74
CA LEU A 163 -14.53 21.06 15.52
C LEU A 163 -13.58 21.37 16.68
N THR A 164 -13.85 20.84 17.88
CA THR A 164 -13.01 21.00 19.07
C THR A 164 -11.59 20.48 18.84
N GLU A 165 -11.43 19.40 18.06
CA GLU A 165 -10.12 18.85 17.73
C GLU A 165 -9.30 19.78 16.83
N ILE A 166 -9.96 20.58 15.98
CA ILE A 166 -9.30 21.58 15.13
C ILE A 166 -8.79 22.75 15.99
N ASP A 167 -9.60 23.20 16.95
CA ASP A 167 -9.17 24.22 17.91
C ASP A 167 -8.00 23.72 18.77
N ARG A 168 -8.06 22.46 19.24
CA ARG A 168 -6.94 21.83 19.95
C ARG A 168 -5.70 21.73 19.07
N PHE A 169 -5.84 21.29 17.83
CA PHE A 169 -4.76 21.23 16.85
C PHE A 169 -4.09 22.58 16.65
N ALA A 170 -4.83 23.69 16.62
CA ALA A 170 -4.25 25.02 16.46
C ALA A 170 -3.65 25.57 17.76
N SER A 171 -4.23 25.25 18.92
CA SER A 171 -3.88 25.86 20.21
C SER A 171 -2.85 25.08 21.05
N ASP A 172 -2.59 23.81 20.75
CA ASP A 172 -1.62 22.98 21.47
C ASP A 172 -0.19 23.25 20.97
N ASN A 173 0.82 23.27 21.84
CA ASN A 173 2.23 23.48 21.44
C ASN A 173 3.00 22.18 21.16
N SER A 174 2.38 21.04 21.46
CA SER A 174 2.96 19.71 21.25
C SER A 174 3.01 19.35 19.77
N LEU A 175 3.63 18.21 19.46
CA LEU A 175 3.70 17.68 18.11
C LEU A 175 2.31 17.13 17.73
N ASN A 176 1.64 17.76 16.78
CA ASN A 176 0.24 17.52 16.42
C ASN A 176 0.10 17.06 14.96
N VAL A 177 -0.70 16.02 14.76
CA VAL A 177 -0.97 15.43 13.44
C VAL A 177 -2.48 15.29 13.20
N MET A 178 -2.99 15.93 12.16
CA MET A 178 -4.35 15.69 11.67
C MET A 178 -4.34 14.67 10.53
N ILE A 179 -5.17 13.63 10.59
CA ILE A 179 -5.31 12.62 9.53
C ILE A 179 -6.64 12.83 8.79
N ILE A 180 -6.59 13.03 7.47
CA ILE A 180 -7.78 13.25 6.64
C ILE A 180 -7.73 12.38 5.38
N ASN A 181 -8.88 11.83 4.96
CA ASN A 181 -8.99 11.14 3.68
C ASN A 181 -9.51 12.08 2.58
N ALA A 182 -9.02 11.90 1.35
CA ALA A 182 -9.35 12.74 0.20
C ALA A 182 -10.86 12.84 -0.07
N GLN A 183 -11.61 11.75 0.11
CA GLN A 183 -13.07 11.73 -0.07
C GLN A 183 -13.79 12.66 0.91
N ALA A 184 -13.39 12.68 2.19
CA ALA A 184 -14.00 13.57 3.18
C ALA A 184 -13.78 15.04 2.84
N PHE A 185 -12.65 15.35 2.20
CA PHE A 185 -12.29 16.70 1.80
C PHE A 185 -12.97 17.17 0.50
N ASN A 186 -13.24 16.24 -0.42
CA ASN A 186 -13.96 16.53 -1.67
C ASN A 186 -15.49 16.51 -1.54
N ALA A 187 -16.02 16.00 -0.42
CA ALA A 187 -17.45 15.86 -0.21
C ALA A 187 -18.15 17.24 -0.27
N ARG A 188 -19.32 17.27 -0.93
CA ARG A 188 -20.12 18.50 -1.13
C ARG A 188 -21.35 18.58 -0.22
N GLY A 189 -21.54 17.59 0.65
CA GLY A 189 -22.65 17.55 1.61
C GLY A 189 -22.64 18.74 2.59
N LYS A 190 -23.78 18.99 3.24
CA LYS A 190 -23.92 20.07 4.24
C LYS A 190 -22.83 20.00 5.31
N ASP A 191 -22.52 18.79 5.79
CA ASP A 191 -21.49 18.58 6.82
C ASP A 191 -20.07 18.79 6.31
N ALA A 192 -19.76 18.36 5.09
CA ALA A 192 -18.44 18.56 4.50
C ALA A 192 -18.14 20.05 4.24
N ARG A 193 -19.15 20.84 3.88
CA ARG A 193 -19.02 22.29 3.71
C ARG A 193 -18.70 23.04 4.99
N ARG A 194 -18.94 22.44 6.17
CA ARG A 194 -18.67 23.07 7.49
C ARG A 194 -17.22 23.57 7.61
N ILE A 195 -16.25 22.89 7.00
CA ILE A 195 -14.84 23.32 7.03
C ILE A 195 -14.61 24.70 6.38
N TYR A 196 -15.47 25.08 5.43
CA TYR A 196 -15.40 26.35 4.70
C TYR A 196 -16.42 27.39 5.18
N MET A 197 -17.32 27.03 6.09
CA MET A 197 -18.37 27.92 6.59
C MET A 197 -17.95 28.63 7.89
N LYS A 198 -18.47 29.83 8.11
CA LYS A 198 -18.43 30.45 9.44
C LYS A 198 -19.44 29.73 10.33
N LEU A 199 -18.99 29.24 11.48
CA LEU A 199 -19.83 28.45 12.38
C LEU A 199 -19.88 29.14 13.75
N ASP A 200 -21.07 29.41 14.26
CA ASP A 200 -21.22 30.02 15.60
C ASP A 200 -20.61 29.13 16.68
N SER A 201 -20.81 27.80 16.55
CA SER A 201 -20.15 26.78 17.38
C SER A 201 -18.62 26.78 17.31
N PHE A 202 -18.03 27.54 16.39
CA PHE A 202 -16.59 27.71 16.20
C PHE A 202 -16.17 29.18 16.28
N ARG A 203 -16.89 29.96 17.11
CA ARG A 203 -16.66 31.40 17.34
C ARG A 203 -16.72 32.21 16.04
N SER A 204 -17.63 31.83 15.14
CA SER A 204 -17.86 32.46 13.82
C SER A 204 -16.63 32.49 12.90
N ARG A 205 -15.66 31.60 13.13
CA ARG A 205 -14.48 31.39 12.28
C ARG A 205 -14.73 30.26 11.28
N ARG A 206 -13.93 30.24 10.21
CA ARG A 206 -13.88 29.11 9.26
C ARG A 206 -12.78 28.14 9.70
N PRO A 207 -13.07 26.83 9.90
CA PRO A 207 -12.06 25.85 10.30
C PRO A 207 -10.85 25.80 9.37
N ILE A 208 -11.06 25.90 8.06
CA ILE A 208 -9.97 25.89 7.06
C ILE A 208 -8.96 27.03 7.30
N ASP A 209 -9.42 28.23 7.67
CA ASP A 209 -8.55 29.39 7.90
C ASP A 209 -7.70 29.19 9.16
N VAL A 210 -8.29 28.59 10.20
CA VAL A 210 -7.58 28.29 11.45
C VAL A 210 -6.48 27.27 11.18
N ILE A 211 -6.78 26.21 10.42
CA ILE A 211 -5.78 25.21 10.01
C ILE A 211 -4.68 25.87 9.16
N ALA A 212 -5.05 26.66 8.15
CA ALA A 212 -4.09 27.29 7.24
C ALA A 212 -3.10 28.23 7.96
N LYS A 213 -3.56 28.94 9.00
CA LYS A 213 -2.71 29.82 9.81
C LYS A 213 -1.68 29.08 10.67
N THR A 214 -1.81 27.77 10.85
CA THR A 214 -0.80 26.94 11.55
C THR A 214 0.46 26.68 10.72
N ASN A 215 0.50 27.08 9.44
CA ASN A 215 1.55 26.73 8.47
C ASN A 215 1.85 25.21 8.46
N PRO A 216 0.84 24.35 8.24
CA PRO A 216 1.01 22.92 8.40
C PRO A 216 2.00 22.34 7.38
N ILE A 217 2.70 21.28 7.76
CA ILE A 217 3.45 20.45 6.81
C ILE A 217 2.52 19.35 6.30
N LEU A 218 2.36 19.27 4.97
CA LEU A 218 1.47 18.30 4.35
C LEU A 218 2.23 17.01 4.03
N VAL A 219 1.70 15.87 4.46
CA VAL A 219 2.20 14.54 4.09
C VAL A 219 1.12 13.84 3.27
N ILE A 220 1.41 13.53 2.03
CA ILE A 220 0.50 12.84 1.12
C ILE A 220 0.96 11.39 0.98
N ASP A 221 0.13 10.46 1.42
CA ASP A 221 0.34 9.02 1.28
C ASP A 221 -0.35 8.53 0.00
N GLU A 222 0.40 7.84 -0.87
CA GLU A 222 -0.05 7.38 -2.18
C GLU A 222 -0.65 8.53 -3.04
N PRO A 223 0.14 9.58 -3.36
CA PRO A 223 -0.29 10.77 -4.09
C PRO A 223 -1.05 10.46 -5.38
N GLN A 224 -0.67 9.44 -6.14
CA GLN A 224 -1.31 9.04 -7.38
C GLN A 224 -2.81 8.70 -7.23
N SER A 225 -3.26 8.38 -6.02
CA SER A 225 -4.66 8.09 -5.65
C SER A 225 -5.37 9.29 -5.02
N VAL A 226 -4.64 10.34 -4.63
CA VAL A 226 -5.15 11.57 -3.99
C VAL A 226 -5.17 12.76 -4.95
N GLU A 227 -4.57 12.63 -6.13
CA GLU A 227 -4.26 13.74 -7.03
C GLU A 227 -5.34 14.11 -8.07
N GLY A 228 -6.60 13.78 -7.81
CA GLY A 228 -7.71 14.31 -8.63
C GLY A 228 -7.67 15.85 -8.67
N LYS A 229 -8.03 16.46 -9.81
CA LYS A 229 -8.00 17.93 -10.00
C LYS A 229 -8.61 18.71 -8.84
N GLN A 230 -9.80 18.27 -8.38
CA GLN A 230 -10.50 18.90 -7.26
C GLN A 230 -9.73 18.80 -5.93
N THR A 231 -9.09 17.65 -5.66
CA THR A 231 -8.31 17.47 -4.43
C THR A 231 -7.06 18.33 -4.45
N LYS A 232 -6.34 18.40 -5.59
CA LYS A 232 -5.19 19.31 -5.74
C LYS A 232 -5.56 20.75 -5.44
N GLU A 233 -6.70 21.23 -5.95
CA GLU A 233 -7.19 22.59 -5.66
C GLU A 233 -7.57 22.78 -4.20
N ASN A 234 -8.33 21.84 -3.62
CA ASN A 234 -8.74 21.96 -2.23
C ASN A 234 -7.51 21.95 -1.28
N LEU A 235 -6.45 21.18 -1.59
CA LEU A 235 -5.26 21.08 -0.75
C LEU A 235 -4.52 22.41 -0.60
N LYS A 236 -4.65 23.31 -1.58
CA LYS A 236 -4.13 24.69 -1.48
C LYS A 236 -4.76 25.46 -0.32
N GLY A 237 -6.00 25.13 0.05
CA GLY A 237 -6.71 25.72 1.18
C GLY A 237 -6.01 25.50 2.53
N PHE A 238 -5.14 24.50 2.66
CA PHE A 238 -4.34 24.31 3.87
C PHE A 238 -3.14 25.24 3.97
N ASN A 239 -2.78 25.96 2.90
CA ASN A 239 -1.62 26.85 2.83
C ASN A 239 -0.35 26.22 3.48
N PRO A 240 0.09 25.04 3.01
CA PRO A 240 1.14 24.28 3.69
C PRO A 240 2.50 24.97 3.59
N LEU A 241 3.35 24.79 4.62
CA LEU A 241 4.74 25.26 4.60
C LEU A 241 5.56 24.55 3.51
N PHE A 242 5.38 23.24 3.38
CA PHE A 242 5.89 22.41 2.31
C PHE A 242 5.10 21.09 2.25
N THR A 243 5.29 20.31 1.18
CA THR A 243 4.59 19.04 0.97
C THR A 243 5.58 17.88 0.85
N LEU A 244 5.31 16.78 1.53
CA LEU A 244 6.03 15.52 1.45
C LEU A 244 5.14 14.47 0.79
N ARG A 245 5.62 13.81 -0.25
CA ARG A 245 4.88 12.79 -1.01
C ARG A 245 5.54 11.44 -0.85
N TYR A 246 4.87 10.51 -0.18
CA TYR A 246 5.35 9.14 -0.01
C TYR A 246 4.57 8.21 -0.93
N SER A 247 5.26 7.51 -1.82
CA SER A 247 4.66 6.48 -2.69
C SER A 247 5.66 5.39 -3.02
N ALA A 248 5.15 4.21 -3.38
CA ALA A 248 5.96 3.23 -4.11
C ALA A 248 5.93 3.49 -5.63
N THR A 249 4.86 4.12 -6.13
CA THR A 249 4.62 4.29 -7.57
C THR A 249 4.22 5.73 -7.86
N HIS A 250 5.21 6.56 -8.19
CA HIS A 250 4.93 7.92 -8.65
C HIS A 250 4.61 7.90 -10.15
N LYS A 251 3.47 8.49 -10.53
CA LYS A 251 3.22 8.76 -11.94
C LYS A 251 4.18 9.85 -12.40
N LYS A 252 4.63 9.78 -13.66
CA LYS A 252 5.62 10.73 -14.23
C LYS A 252 5.18 12.20 -14.11
N ASP A 253 3.88 12.46 -14.21
CA ASP A 253 3.24 13.78 -14.09
C ASP A 253 3.10 14.30 -12.64
N SER A 254 3.52 13.49 -11.66
CA SER A 254 3.34 13.73 -10.23
C SER A 254 4.65 13.68 -9.44
N LEU A 255 5.77 13.58 -10.16
CA LEU A 255 7.13 13.69 -9.65
C LEU A 255 7.53 15.16 -9.57
N TYR A 256 7.85 15.61 -8.36
CA TYR A 256 8.40 16.95 -8.11
C TYR A 256 9.89 16.79 -7.77
N ASN A 257 10.33 17.24 -6.59
CA ASN A 257 11.72 17.15 -6.17
C ASN A 257 11.98 15.78 -5.53
N LEU A 258 12.38 14.78 -6.33
CA LEU A 258 12.75 13.45 -5.84
C LEU A 258 14.04 13.55 -5.01
N ILE A 259 13.94 13.30 -3.71
CA ILE A 259 15.06 13.43 -2.76
C ILE A 259 15.52 12.08 -2.19
N TYR A 260 14.69 11.04 -2.30
CA TYR A 260 15.02 9.69 -1.85
C TYR A 260 14.28 8.66 -2.69
N ARG A 261 14.98 7.58 -3.05
CA ARG A 261 14.41 6.45 -3.79
C ARG A 261 14.88 5.13 -3.20
N LEU A 262 13.91 4.26 -2.92
CA LEU A 262 14.10 2.85 -2.63
C LEU A 262 13.07 2.07 -3.46
N ASP A 263 13.45 1.74 -4.69
CA ASP A 263 12.59 1.04 -5.65
C ASP A 263 12.49 -0.47 -5.36
N ALA A 264 11.63 -1.16 -6.13
CA ALA A 264 11.42 -2.61 -6.02
C ALA A 264 12.70 -3.42 -6.12
N MET A 265 13.58 -3.04 -7.05
CA MET A 265 14.81 -3.77 -7.35
C MET A 265 15.83 -3.57 -6.23
N GLU A 266 16.02 -2.35 -5.75
CA GLU A 266 16.85 -2.06 -4.59
C GLU A 266 16.32 -2.72 -3.32
N ALA A 267 15.01 -2.65 -3.07
CA ALA A 267 14.39 -3.28 -1.91
C ALA A 267 14.59 -4.82 -1.94
N TYR A 268 14.48 -5.42 -3.13
CA TYR A 268 14.77 -6.84 -3.34
C TYR A 268 16.26 -7.17 -3.12
N ASN A 269 17.17 -6.39 -3.73
CA ASN A 269 18.62 -6.58 -3.61
C ASN A 269 19.10 -6.43 -2.15
N LYS A 270 18.51 -5.49 -1.40
CA LYS A 270 18.74 -5.28 0.03
C LYS A 270 18.01 -6.31 0.92
N LYS A 271 17.29 -7.28 0.35
CA LYS A 271 16.51 -8.32 1.04
C LYS A 271 15.47 -7.76 2.02
N LEU A 272 14.93 -6.58 1.71
CA LEU A 272 13.93 -5.90 2.54
C LEU A 272 12.52 -6.42 2.27
N VAL A 273 12.28 -6.96 1.07
CA VAL A 273 11.00 -7.52 0.64
C VAL A 273 11.16 -9.00 0.27
N LYS A 274 10.04 -9.74 0.28
CA LYS A 274 10.03 -11.15 -0.12
C LYS A 274 10.09 -11.28 -1.64
N LYS A 275 10.74 -12.35 -2.11
CA LYS A 275 10.70 -12.73 -3.53
C LYS A 275 9.27 -13.09 -3.94
N ILE A 276 8.85 -12.61 -5.10
CA ILE A 276 7.60 -13.03 -5.75
C ILE A 276 7.87 -14.35 -6.47
N ALA A 277 7.03 -15.35 -6.23
CA ALA A 277 6.99 -16.59 -6.99
C ALA A 277 5.59 -16.72 -7.59
N VAL A 278 5.52 -16.75 -8.92
CA VAL A 278 4.25 -16.87 -9.64
C VAL A 278 4.08 -18.32 -10.10
N LYS A 279 3.00 -18.96 -9.68
CA LYS A 279 2.51 -20.21 -10.26
C LYS A 279 1.39 -19.86 -11.22
N GLY A 280 1.68 -19.84 -12.52
CA GLY A 280 0.66 -19.66 -13.55
C GLY A 280 -0.06 -20.98 -13.82
N ILE A 281 -1.38 -20.93 -14.01
CA ILE A 281 -2.13 -22.04 -14.60
C ILE A 281 -2.24 -21.70 -16.08
N ALA A 282 -1.49 -22.40 -16.92
CA ALA A 282 -1.56 -22.23 -18.36
C ALA A 282 -2.75 -23.02 -18.90
N GLN A 283 -3.66 -22.35 -19.62
CA GLN A 283 -4.66 -23.02 -20.45
C GLN A 283 -4.08 -23.19 -21.85
N THR A 284 -3.96 -24.43 -22.29
CA THR A 284 -3.60 -24.77 -23.67
C THR A 284 -4.84 -25.33 -24.38
N GLY A 285 -5.28 -24.72 -25.49
CA GLY A 285 -6.39 -25.21 -26.34
C GLY A 285 -7.54 -24.21 -26.57
N THR A 286 -8.34 -24.47 -27.61
CA THR A 286 -9.50 -23.64 -28.04
C THR A 286 -10.82 -24.11 -27.42
N THR A 287 -11.71 -23.17 -27.09
CA THR A 287 -12.93 -23.34 -26.26
C THR A 287 -14.14 -24.02 -26.93
N GLY A 288 -13.99 -24.68 -28.07
CA GLY A 288 -15.15 -25.14 -28.87
C GLY A 288 -15.45 -26.64 -28.84
N THR A 289 -14.42 -27.49 -28.88
CA THR A 289 -14.58 -28.92 -29.23
C THR A 289 -13.61 -29.86 -28.51
N GLU A 290 -12.71 -29.34 -27.69
CA GLU A 290 -11.69 -30.14 -26.97
C GLU A 290 -12.16 -30.49 -25.55
N GLY A 291 -12.13 -31.79 -25.22
CA GLY A 291 -12.54 -32.28 -23.90
C GLY A 291 -11.63 -31.79 -22.77
N TYR A 292 -12.24 -31.48 -21.62
CA TYR A 292 -11.52 -31.03 -20.41
C TYR A 292 -10.53 -32.10 -19.92
N LEU A 293 -9.27 -31.71 -19.72
CA LEU A 293 -8.25 -32.52 -19.06
C LEU A 293 -7.46 -31.68 -18.06
N TYR A 294 -7.22 -32.24 -16.88
CA TYR A 294 -6.37 -31.64 -15.84
C TYR A 294 -5.50 -32.71 -15.20
N LEU A 295 -4.18 -32.63 -15.32
CA LEU A 295 -3.30 -33.54 -14.59
C LEU A 295 -3.04 -32.99 -13.19
N GLU A 296 -3.60 -33.64 -12.18
CA GLU A 296 -3.46 -33.21 -10.79
C GLU A 296 -2.08 -33.58 -10.20
N GLY A 297 -1.51 -34.68 -10.67
CA GLY A 297 -0.22 -35.18 -10.21
C GLY A 297 -0.06 -36.67 -10.42
N ILE A 298 1.15 -37.16 -10.17
CA ILE A 298 1.51 -38.56 -10.32
C ILE A 298 1.74 -39.19 -8.95
N ASN A 299 1.14 -40.35 -8.74
CA ASN A 299 1.41 -41.20 -7.59
C ASN A 299 2.53 -42.17 -7.95
N LEU A 300 3.66 -42.04 -7.27
CA LEU A 300 4.82 -42.91 -7.41
C LEU A 300 4.79 -44.00 -6.34
N PHE A 301 5.21 -45.20 -6.72
CA PHE A 301 5.29 -46.35 -5.84
C PHE A 301 6.63 -47.04 -6.03
N LYS A 302 7.13 -47.70 -4.98
CA LYS A 302 8.37 -48.48 -5.06
C LYS A 302 8.19 -49.80 -5.80
N ASP A 303 7.02 -50.42 -5.62
CA ASP A 303 6.78 -51.82 -6.01
C ASP A 303 5.75 -51.98 -7.14
N LYS A 304 5.30 -50.87 -7.75
CA LYS A 304 4.35 -50.91 -8.87
C LYS A 304 4.48 -49.70 -9.79
N SER A 305 3.90 -49.84 -10.99
CA SER A 305 3.87 -48.80 -12.01
C SER A 305 3.25 -47.50 -11.48
N PRO A 306 3.75 -46.33 -11.94
CA PRO A 306 3.19 -45.04 -11.57
C PRO A 306 1.76 -44.90 -12.07
N THR A 307 0.96 -44.13 -11.33
CA THR A 307 -0.43 -43.82 -11.71
C THR A 307 -0.63 -42.32 -11.68
N ALA A 308 -1.56 -41.79 -12.45
CA ALA A 308 -1.84 -40.35 -12.49
C ALA A 308 -3.24 -40.06 -11.95
N ASN A 309 -3.39 -38.95 -11.21
CA ASN A 309 -4.69 -38.42 -10.85
C ASN A 309 -5.11 -37.45 -11.95
N LEU A 310 -6.07 -37.85 -12.78
CA LEU A 310 -6.49 -37.09 -13.95
C LEU A 310 -7.93 -36.61 -13.78
N GLY A 311 -8.11 -35.30 -13.90
CA GLY A 311 -9.39 -34.62 -14.02
C GLY A 311 -9.90 -34.68 -15.45
N PHE A 312 -11.08 -35.23 -15.67
CA PHE A 312 -11.77 -35.26 -16.96
C PHE A 312 -13.28 -35.34 -16.77
N GLU A 313 -14.04 -35.09 -17.83
CA GLU A 313 -15.50 -35.12 -17.81
C GLU A 313 -16.04 -36.54 -17.95
N VAL A 314 -17.10 -36.83 -17.18
CA VAL A 314 -17.74 -38.14 -17.16
C VAL A 314 -19.24 -37.96 -17.23
N LYS A 315 -19.90 -38.77 -18.05
CA LYS A 315 -21.37 -38.83 -18.13
C LYS A 315 -21.93 -39.47 -16.85
N GLN A 316 -22.79 -38.74 -16.15
CA GLN A 316 -23.51 -39.19 -14.96
C GLN A 316 -25.03 -39.04 -15.15
N ALA A 317 -25.84 -39.63 -14.27
CA ALA A 317 -27.30 -39.59 -14.35
C ALA A 317 -27.90 -38.16 -14.39
N GLY A 318 -27.17 -37.16 -13.87
CA GLY A 318 -27.55 -35.74 -13.89
C GLY A 318 -26.83 -34.88 -14.94
N GLY A 319 -26.17 -35.49 -15.94
CA GLY A 319 -25.43 -34.79 -16.99
C GLY A 319 -23.92 -35.06 -16.95
N VAL A 320 -23.16 -34.26 -17.71
CA VAL A 320 -21.70 -34.35 -17.79
C VAL A 320 -21.06 -33.58 -16.63
N LYS A 321 -20.17 -34.23 -15.88
CA LYS A 321 -19.48 -33.61 -14.74
C LYS A 321 -17.99 -33.93 -14.76
N ALA A 322 -17.16 -32.94 -14.47
CA ALA A 322 -15.74 -33.13 -14.27
C ALA A 322 -15.44 -33.82 -12.94
N VAL A 323 -14.65 -34.89 -12.99
CA VAL A 323 -14.20 -35.65 -11.81
C VAL A 323 -12.71 -35.95 -11.92
N VAL A 324 -12.03 -36.10 -10.78
CA VAL A 324 -10.65 -36.61 -10.75
C VAL A 324 -10.68 -38.11 -10.49
N ARG A 325 -10.07 -38.88 -11.38
CA ARG A 325 -9.93 -40.34 -11.24
C ARG A 325 -8.49 -40.76 -11.42
N LYS A 326 -8.11 -41.86 -10.75
CA LYS A 326 -6.81 -42.50 -10.94
C LYS A 326 -6.79 -43.21 -12.30
N VAL A 327 -5.79 -42.90 -13.11
CA VAL A 327 -5.52 -43.53 -14.42
C VAL A 327 -4.13 -44.18 -14.42
N GLU A 328 -3.97 -45.16 -15.29
CA GLU A 328 -2.81 -46.04 -15.40
C GLU A 328 -2.53 -46.20 -16.90
N ILE A 329 -1.34 -46.68 -17.24
CA ILE A 329 -0.96 -46.93 -18.64
C ILE A 329 -1.93 -47.94 -19.27
N GLY A 330 -2.42 -47.63 -20.47
CA GLY A 330 -3.41 -48.43 -21.19
C GLY A 330 -4.87 -48.03 -20.94
N HIS A 331 -5.17 -47.15 -19.97
CA HIS A 331 -6.54 -46.67 -19.78
C HIS A 331 -7.00 -45.75 -20.91
N ASN A 332 -8.15 -46.06 -21.51
CA ASN A 332 -8.86 -45.22 -22.47
C ASN A 332 -9.86 -44.30 -21.75
N LEU A 333 -9.78 -42.99 -21.99
CA LEU A 333 -10.71 -42.02 -21.42
C LEU A 333 -12.11 -42.11 -22.01
N TYR A 334 -12.29 -42.52 -23.26
CA TYR A 334 -13.61 -42.68 -23.88
C TYR A 334 -14.50 -43.63 -23.05
N ASP A 335 -13.96 -44.79 -22.71
CA ASP A 335 -14.67 -45.81 -21.93
C ASP A 335 -14.94 -45.33 -20.50
N ARG A 336 -13.93 -44.68 -19.89
CA ARG A 336 -14.02 -44.19 -18.51
C ARG A 336 -14.89 -42.95 -18.34
N ALA A 337 -15.11 -42.19 -19.41
CA ALA A 337 -15.96 -41.02 -19.47
C ALA A 337 -17.43 -41.36 -19.73
N GLY A 338 -17.77 -42.63 -20.00
CA GLY A 338 -19.12 -43.02 -20.40
C GLY A 338 -19.42 -42.68 -21.86
N SER A 339 -18.43 -42.90 -22.74
CA SER A 339 -18.51 -42.73 -24.19
C SER A 339 -18.78 -41.28 -24.63
N LEU A 340 -18.12 -40.30 -23.99
CA LEU A 340 -18.14 -38.91 -24.43
C LEU A 340 -17.27 -38.73 -25.68
N GLU A 341 -17.86 -38.23 -26.76
CA GLU A 341 -17.23 -38.14 -28.08
C GLU A 341 -15.92 -37.34 -28.09
N GLN A 342 -15.80 -36.32 -27.25
CA GLN A 342 -14.57 -35.53 -27.10
C GLN A 342 -13.31 -36.33 -26.67
N TYR A 343 -13.48 -37.57 -26.17
CA TYR A 343 -12.38 -38.46 -25.79
C TYR A 343 -12.19 -39.65 -26.74
N ARG A 344 -12.93 -39.73 -27.85
CA ARG A 344 -12.87 -40.84 -28.81
C ARG A 344 -11.49 -40.94 -29.48
N ASP A 345 -10.92 -39.80 -29.85
CA ASP A 345 -9.74 -39.76 -30.73
C ASP A 345 -8.42 -39.81 -29.94
N GLY A 346 -8.01 -41.03 -29.58
CA GLY A 346 -6.65 -41.33 -29.13
C GLY A 346 -6.30 -40.88 -27.70
N PHE A 347 -7.30 -40.76 -26.81
CA PHE A 347 -7.09 -40.47 -25.39
C PHE A 347 -6.80 -41.73 -24.54
N THR A 348 -6.03 -42.67 -25.10
CA THR A 348 -5.47 -43.80 -24.36
C THR A 348 -4.14 -43.39 -23.75
N VAL A 349 -3.96 -43.62 -22.45
CA VAL A 349 -2.72 -43.29 -21.74
C VAL A 349 -1.59 -44.20 -22.23
N THR A 350 -0.55 -43.63 -22.83
CA THR A 350 0.61 -44.37 -23.35
C THR A 350 1.80 -44.33 -22.41
N ALA A 351 1.98 -43.25 -21.67
CA ALA A 351 3.07 -43.11 -20.71
C ALA A 351 2.69 -42.25 -19.49
N ILE A 352 3.26 -42.58 -18.34
CA ILE A 352 3.20 -41.80 -17.10
C ILE A 352 4.65 -41.69 -16.59
N ASP A 353 5.24 -40.50 -16.62
CA ASP A 353 6.63 -40.26 -16.22
C ASP A 353 6.72 -39.44 -14.93
N GLY A 354 7.24 -40.06 -13.88
CA GLY A 354 7.43 -39.44 -12.57
C GLY A 354 8.58 -38.43 -12.49
N ARG A 355 9.49 -38.40 -13.47
CA ARG A 355 10.67 -37.52 -13.46
C ARG A 355 10.31 -36.09 -13.82
N ASP A 356 9.46 -35.92 -14.82
CA ASP A 356 8.95 -34.62 -15.25
C ASP A 356 7.47 -34.40 -14.84
N ASN A 357 6.89 -35.33 -14.08
CA ASN A 357 5.49 -35.30 -13.64
C ASN A 357 4.50 -35.16 -14.80
N SER A 358 4.63 -36.00 -15.83
CA SER A 358 3.79 -35.94 -17.03
C SER A 358 2.99 -37.21 -17.37
N ILE A 359 1.89 -37.01 -18.09
CA ILE A 359 1.11 -38.07 -18.74
C ILE A 359 1.06 -37.82 -20.24
N THR A 360 1.25 -38.88 -21.04
CA THR A 360 1.16 -38.83 -22.50
C THR A 360 0.01 -39.71 -22.99
N PHE A 361 -0.74 -39.20 -23.96
CA PHE A 361 -1.82 -39.90 -24.64
C PHE A 361 -1.40 -40.35 -26.04
N GLN A 362 -2.10 -41.33 -26.60
CA GLN A 362 -1.82 -41.89 -27.93
C GLN A 362 -1.92 -40.86 -29.06
N ASN A 363 -2.79 -39.87 -28.92
CA ASN A 363 -2.91 -38.74 -29.85
C ASN A 363 -1.78 -37.70 -29.75
N GLY A 364 -0.72 -37.97 -28.96
CA GLY A 364 0.43 -37.09 -28.82
C GLY A 364 0.25 -35.96 -27.80
N ILE A 365 -0.91 -35.86 -27.14
CA ILE A 365 -1.11 -34.90 -26.06
C ILE A 365 -0.27 -35.32 -24.86
N LYS A 366 0.58 -34.41 -24.39
CA LYS A 366 1.34 -34.55 -23.15
C LYS A 366 0.92 -33.46 -22.17
N LEU A 367 0.55 -33.83 -20.95
CA LEU A 367 0.20 -32.90 -19.87
C LEU A 367 1.20 -33.06 -18.72
N PHE A 368 1.64 -31.95 -18.15
CA PHE A 368 2.42 -31.90 -16.92
C PHE A 368 1.51 -31.66 -15.72
N ALA A 369 1.94 -32.05 -14.52
CA ALA A 369 1.16 -31.83 -13.31
C ALA A 369 0.89 -30.32 -13.11
N GLY A 370 -0.38 -29.96 -13.02
CA GLY A 370 -0.86 -28.59 -12.99
C GLY A 370 -1.40 -28.07 -14.33
N ASP A 371 -1.14 -28.76 -15.45
CA ASP A 371 -1.63 -28.35 -16.77
C ASP A 371 -3.13 -28.61 -16.94
N VAL A 372 -3.78 -27.69 -17.63
CA VAL A 372 -5.18 -27.81 -18.03
C VAL A 372 -5.33 -27.66 -19.54
N LYS A 373 -6.10 -28.56 -20.16
CA LYS A 373 -6.43 -28.55 -21.59
C LYS A 373 -7.95 -28.58 -21.82
N GLY A 374 -8.41 -27.89 -22.86
CA GLY A 374 -9.81 -27.87 -23.30
C GLY A 374 -10.65 -26.71 -22.72
N ALA A 375 -11.98 -26.85 -22.80
CA ALA A 375 -12.92 -25.88 -22.25
C ALA A 375 -12.96 -25.96 -20.71
N VAL A 376 -12.31 -25.01 -20.04
CA VAL A 376 -12.25 -24.95 -18.58
C VAL A 376 -13.31 -23.99 -18.06
N ASN A 377 -14.18 -24.45 -17.17
CA ASN A 377 -15.10 -23.58 -16.45
C ASN A 377 -14.35 -22.82 -15.33
N GLU A 378 -14.73 -21.58 -15.05
CA GLU A 378 -14.19 -20.79 -13.94
C GLU A 378 -14.16 -21.55 -12.61
N GLN A 379 -15.20 -22.36 -12.32
CA GLN A 379 -15.23 -23.16 -11.09
C GLN A 379 -14.06 -24.17 -11.01
N GLN A 380 -13.64 -24.73 -12.14
CA GLN A 380 -12.51 -25.66 -12.20
C GLN A 380 -11.20 -24.91 -11.99
N LEU A 381 -11.00 -23.76 -12.65
CA LEU A 381 -9.83 -22.91 -12.44
C LEU A 381 -9.70 -22.49 -10.97
N ARG A 382 -10.79 -22.04 -10.34
CA ARG A 382 -10.79 -21.67 -8.91
C ARG A 382 -10.40 -22.86 -8.02
N ARG A 383 -10.92 -24.06 -8.30
CA ARG A 383 -10.54 -25.28 -7.55
C ARG A 383 -9.05 -25.60 -7.68
N ILE A 384 -8.49 -25.48 -8.88
CA ILE A 384 -7.07 -25.70 -9.13
C ILE A 384 -6.23 -24.67 -8.37
N GLN A 385 -6.58 -23.38 -8.44
CA GLN A 385 -5.91 -22.31 -7.69
C GLN A 385 -5.93 -22.56 -6.18
N ILE A 386 -7.07 -22.96 -5.62
CA ILE A 386 -7.22 -23.27 -4.20
C ILE A 386 -6.34 -24.46 -3.82
N ARG A 387 -6.39 -25.54 -4.60
CA ARG A 387 -5.60 -26.74 -4.35
C ARG A 387 -4.10 -26.42 -4.38
N GLU A 388 -3.62 -25.75 -5.42
CA GLU A 388 -2.21 -25.37 -5.56
C GLU A 388 -1.75 -24.45 -4.42
N THR A 389 -2.64 -23.56 -3.96
CA THR A 389 -2.37 -22.71 -2.81
C THR A 389 -2.24 -23.52 -1.52
N ILE A 390 -3.10 -24.51 -1.28
CA ILE A 390 -3.03 -25.39 -0.10
C ILE A 390 -1.76 -26.23 -0.13
N LEU A 391 -1.43 -26.86 -1.27
CA LEU A 391 -0.21 -27.64 -1.42
C LEU A 391 1.03 -26.78 -1.14
N SER A 392 1.11 -25.60 -1.75
CA SER A 392 2.22 -24.66 -1.55
C SER A 392 2.28 -24.13 -0.11
N HIS A 393 1.13 -23.95 0.54
CA HIS A 393 1.04 -23.56 1.95
C HIS A 393 1.65 -24.62 2.86
N ILE A 394 1.22 -25.88 2.73
CA ILE A 394 1.68 -27.00 3.57
C ILE A 394 3.18 -27.23 3.36
N GLU A 395 3.64 -27.20 2.11
CA GLU A 395 5.06 -27.33 1.81
C GLU A 395 5.88 -26.23 2.48
N ARG A 396 5.42 -24.98 2.38
CA ARG A 396 6.09 -23.83 2.99
C ARG A 396 6.02 -23.87 4.52
N GLU A 397 4.91 -24.30 5.08
CA GLU A 397 4.74 -24.47 6.52
C GLU A 397 5.71 -25.51 7.05
N ARG A 398 5.83 -26.67 6.40
CA ARG A 398 6.81 -27.71 6.77
C ARG A 398 8.24 -27.17 6.83
N MET A 399 8.62 -26.28 5.91
CA MET A 399 9.96 -25.66 5.89
C MET A 399 10.17 -24.62 7.00
N LEU A 400 9.11 -23.89 7.39
CA LEU A 400 9.21 -22.74 8.30
C LEU A 400 8.79 -23.05 9.73
N TYR A 401 8.11 -24.19 9.96
CA TYR A 401 7.60 -24.62 11.26
C TYR A 401 8.73 -24.72 12.30
N PHE A 402 9.85 -25.35 11.95
CA PHE A 402 11.03 -25.46 12.83
C PHE A 402 11.67 -24.12 13.18
N ARG A 403 11.36 -23.04 12.46
CA ARG A 403 11.82 -21.68 12.75
C ARG A 403 10.81 -20.88 13.58
N GLY A 404 9.69 -21.49 13.99
CA GLY A 404 8.60 -20.82 14.70
C GLY A 404 7.86 -19.78 13.87
N ILE A 405 7.94 -19.85 12.54
CA ILE A 405 7.31 -18.88 11.63
C ILE A 405 6.00 -19.45 11.09
N LYS A 406 4.87 -18.83 11.44
CA LYS A 406 3.54 -19.20 10.95
C LYS A 406 3.34 -18.74 9.50
N VAL A 407 2.93 -19.67 8.64
CA VAL A 407 2.56 -19.38 7.24
C VAL A 407 1.10 -18.98 7.17
N LEU A 408 0.76 -18.02 6.31
CA LEU A 408 -0.60 -17.56 6.08
C LEU A 408 -0.88 -17.62 4.57
N SER A 409 -2.08 -18.06 4.20
CA SER A 409 -2.61 -17.96 2.84
C SER A 409 -3.82 -17.04 2.85
N LEU A 410 -3.93 -16.18 1.84
CA LEU A 410 -5.03 -15.27 1.65
C LEU A 410 -5.65 -15.55 0.29
N PHE A 411 -6.96 -15.82 0.28
CA PHE A 411 -7.75 -15.96 -0.94
C PHE A 411 -8.54 -14.69 -1.17
N PHE A 412 -8.46 -14.16 -2.39
CA PHE A 412 -9.36 -13.10 -2.85
C PHE A 412 -10.51 -13.76 -3.60
N ILE A 413 -11.73 -13.47 -3.18
CA ILE A 413 -12.97 -13.98 -3.78
C ILE A 413 -13.81 -12.80 -4.27
N ASP A 414 -14.56 -12.98 -5.35
CA ASP A 414 -15.31 -11.91 -6.01
C ASP A 414 -16.43 -11.37 -5.12
N GLU A 415 -17.16 -12.26 -4.46
CA GLU A 415 -18.25 -11.92 -3.56
C GLU A 415 -18.40 -12.98 -2.45
N VAL A 416 -18.99 -12.53 -1.34
CA VAL A 416 -19.54 -13.41 -0.32
C VAL A 416 -21.05 -13.32 -0.46
N ALA A 417 -21.67 -14.32 -1.10
CA ALA A 417 -23.12 -14.40 -1.16
C ALA A 417 -23.67 -14.42 0.27
N LYS A 418 -24.64 -13.54 0.55
CA LYS A 418 -25.24 -13.35 1.87
C LYS A 418 -26.19 -14.46 2.24
#